data_AF-A0A7G6X1D8-F1
#
_entry.id   AF-A0A7G6X1D8-F1
#
_cell.length_a   1.000
_cell.length_b   1.000
_cell.length_c   1.000
_cell.angle_alpha   90.00
_cell.angle_beta   90.00
_cell.angle_gamma   90.00
#
_symmetry.space_group_name_H-M   'P 1'
#
loop_
_entity.id
_entity.type
_entity.pdbx_description
1 polymer ?
#
loop_
_entity_poly.entity_id
_entity_poly.type
_entity_poly.pdbx_seq_one_letter_code
_entity_poly.pdbx_strand_id
1 'polypeptide(L)' 'MADLSAHEATVVRIKEARAQAIHHTRLARQFAVERRDLMQSLLDQGVSQSDIARELGVSRQAIQKMMAC' A
#
# COMPACT_ATOMS: atom_id res chain seq x y z
N MET A 1 -17.17 -28.16 -23.17
CA MET A 1 -16.95 -26.92 -22.40
C MET A 1 -17.58 -27.13 -21.03
N ALA A 2 -16.90 -26.76 -19.95
CA ALA A 2 -17.55 -26.76 -18.63
C ALA A 2 -18.59 -25.64 -18.62
N ASP A 3 -19.84 -26.00 -18.35
CA ASP A 3 -20.92 -25.03 -18.21
C ASP A 3 -20.80 -24.32 -16.85
N LEU A 4 -20.49 -23.03 -16.89
CA LEU A 4 -20.36 -22.19 -15.70
C LEU A 4 -21.68 -21.53 -15.29
N SER A 5 -22.78 -21.79 -16.01
CA SER A 5 -24.11 -21.26 -15.71
C SER A 5 -24.56 -21.62 -14.28
N ALA A 6 -24.30 -22.86 -13.84
CA ALA A 6 -24.57 -23.33 -12.49
C ALA A 6 -23.72 -22.63 -11.40
N HIS A 7 -22.68 -21.89 -11.79
CA HIS A 7 -21.75 -21.20 -10.89
C HIS A 7 -21.73 -19.68 -11.10
N GLU A 8 -22.73 -19.12 -11.78
CA GLU A 8 -22.79 -17.70 -12.14
C GLU A 8 -22.58 -16.78 -10.92
N ALA A 9 -23.24 -17.08 -9.80
CA ALA A 9 -23.10 -16.32 -8.56
C ALA A 9 -21.64 -16.28 -8.04
N THR A 10 -20.94 -17.42 -8.10
CA THR A 10 -19.53 -17.51 -7.70
C THR A 10 -18.65 -16.68 -8.64
N VAL A 11 -18.90 -16.75 -9.95
CA VAL A 11 -18.17 -15.96 -10.95
C VAL A 11 -18.37 -14.45 -10.74
N VAL A 12 -19.60 -14.01 -10.43
CA VAL A 12 -19.89 -12.62 -10.07
C VAL A 12 -19.10 -12.20 -8.83
N ARG A 13 -19.13 -13.01 -7.77
CA ARG A 13 -18.40 -12.71 -6.53
C ARG A 13 -16.88 -12.61 -6.74
N ILE A 14 -16.32 -13.47 -7.60
CA ILE A 14 -14.89 -13.42 -7.97
C ILE A 14 -14.57 -12.09 -8.67
N LYS A 15 -15.41 -11.65 -9.62
CA LYS A 15 -15.22 -10.38 -10.32
C LYS A 15 -15.23 -9.19 -9.36
N GLU A 16 -16.17 -9.17 -8.43
CA GLU A 16 -16.28 -8.13 -7.40
C GLU A 16 -15.06 -8.11 -6.48
N ALA A 17 -14.65 -9.28 -5.96
CA ALA A 17 -13.47 -9.39 -5.10
C ALA A 17 -12.20 -8.90 -5.83
N ARG A 18 -12.05 -9.26 -7.10
CA ARG A 18 -10.93 -8.80 -7.94
C ARG A 18 -10.97 -7.29 -8.16
N ALA A 19 -12.13 -6.71 -8.40
CA ALA A 19 -12.28 -5.25 -8.56
C ALA A 19 -11.88 -4.51 -7.28
N GLN A 20 -12.33 -4.99 -6.11
CA GLN A 20 -11.94 -4.44 -4.80
C GLN A 20 -10.43 -4.54 -4.57
N ALA A 21 -9.82 -5.70 -4.84
CA ALA A 21 -8.38 -5.89 -4.69
C ALA A 21 -7.58 -4.92 -5.58
N ILE A 22 -8.00 -4.71 -6.83
CA ILE A 22 -7.37 -3.73 -7.73
C ILE A 22 -7.51 -2.31 -7.16
N HIS A 23 -8.70 -1.95 -6.68
CA HIS A 23 -8.96 -0.64 -6.11
C HIS A 23 -8.07 -0.38 -4.88
N HIS A 24 -8.05 -1.30 -3.92
CA HIS A 24 -7.18 -1.19 -2.74
C HIS A 24 -5.70 -1.19 -3.09
N THR A 25 -5.27 -1.94 -4.11
CA THR A 25 -3.89 -1.90 -4.59
C THR A 25 -3.52 -0.51 -5.13
N ARG A 26 -4.43 0.14 -5.87
CA ARG A 26 -4.21 1.51 -6.36
C ARG A 26 -4.10 2.51 -5.21
N LEU A 27 -5.02 2.45 -4.25
CA LEU A 27 -4.98 3.31 -3.06
C LEU A 27 -3.70 3.09 -2.25
N ALA A 28 -3.32 1.83 -2.00
CA ALA A 28 -2.09 1.51 -1.27
C ALA A 28 -0.85 2.09 -1.96
N ARG A 29 -0.78 2.06 -3.30
CA ARG A 29 0.31 2.69 -4.06
C ARG A 29 0.30 4.20 -3.92
N GLN A 30 -0.87 4.83 -4.03
CA GLN A 30 -1.01 6.29 -3.86
C GLN A 30 -0.50 6.72 -2.48
N PHE A 31 -0.99 6.10 -1.41
CA PHE A 31 -0.56 6.43 -0.05
C PHE A 31 0.90 6.04 0.23
N ALA A 32 1.45 5.02 -0.44
CA ALA A 32 2.86 4.69 -0.32
C ALA A 32 3.76 5.81 -0.90
N VAL A 33 3.36 6.42 -2.01
CA VAL A 33 4.05 7.58 -2.61
C VAL A 33 3.91 8.79 -1.69
N GLU A 34 2.69 9.14 -1.28
CA GLU A 34 2.44 10.28 -0.38
C GLU A 34 3.26 10.16 0.91
N ARG A 35 3.28 8.99 1.54
CA ARG A 35 4.09 8.73 2.73
C ARG A 35 5.58 8.94 2.46
N ARG A 36 6.09 8.51 1.31
CA ARG A 36 7.50 8.70 0.93
C ARG A 36 7.82 10.18 0.78
N ASP A 37 6.97 10.93 0.10
CA ASP A 37 7.16 12.36 -0.12
C ASP A 37 7.14 13.13 1.22
N LEU A 38 6.24 12.77 2.13
CA LEU A 38 6.20 13.33 3.49
C LEU A 38 7.46 13.00 4.29
N MET A 39 7.95 11.76 4.25
CA MET A 39 9.21 11.39 4.91
C MET A 39 10.40 12.14 4.31
N GLN A 40 10.43 12.32 2.98
CA GLN A 40 11.48 13.07 2.32
C GLN A 40 11.46 14.55 2.73
N SER A 41 10.28 15.17 2.81
CA SER A 41 10.12 16.54 3.29
C SER A 41 10.65 16.75 4.72
N LEU A 42 10.47 15.75 5.61
CA LEU A 42 11.06 15.80 6.96
C LEU A 42 12.58 15.74 6.93
N LEU A 43 13.16 14.89 6.06
CA LEU A 43 14.61 14.80 5.89
C LEU A 43 15.19 16.10 5.34
N ASP A 44 14.51 16.74 4.40
CA ASP A 44 14.91 18.02 3.81
C ASP A 44 14.88 19.16 4.85
N GLN A 45 14.05 19.04 5.89
CA GLN A 45 14.02 19.93 7.05
C GLN A 45 15.07 19.58 8.12
N GLY A 46 15.91 18.56 7.89
CA GLY A 46 16.96 18.13 8.80
C GLY A 46 16.53 17.14 9.87
N VAL A 47 15.29 16.62 9.84
CA VAL A 47 14.85 15.56 10.74
C VAL A 47 15.53 14.25 10.37
N SER A 48 16.15 13.55 11.32
CA SER A 48 16.85 12.30 11.01
C SER A 48 15.88 11.13 10.82
N GLN A 49 16.26 10.12 10.02
CA GLN A 49 15.48 8.88 9.89
C GLN A 49 15.24 8.17 11.24
N SER A 50 16.09 8.39 12.25
CA SER A 50 15.88 7.77 13.58
C SER A 50 14.80 8.47 14.37
N ASP A 51 14.73 9.79 14.26
CA ASP A 51 13.70 10.56 14.92
C ASP A 51 12.34 10.23 14.29
N ILE A 52 12.28 10.12 12.96
CA ILE A 52 11.10 9.66 12.23
C ILE A 52 10.72 8.23 12.66
N ALA A 53 11.67 7.30 12.71
CA ALA A 53 11.40 5.92 13.12
C ALA A 53 10.85 5.84 14.55
N ARG A 54 11.45 6.60 15.47
CA ARG A 54 11.02 6.67 16.88
C ARG A 54 9.61 7.23 17.01
N GLU A 55 9.30 8.30 16.28
CA GLU A 55 7.99 8.94 16.31
C GLU A 55 6.90 8.03 15.73
N LEU A 56 7.19 7.36 14.60
CA LEU A 56 6.25 6.44 13.95
C LEU A 56 6.14 5.08 14.67
N GLY A 57 6.93 4.83 15.72
CA GLY A 57 6.93 3.56 16.44
C GLY A 57 7.42 2.36 15.61
N VAL A 58 8.34 2.59 14.67
CA VAL A 58 8.87 1.58 13.76
C VAL A 58 10.39 1.47 13.83
N SER A 59 10.95 0.40 13.27
CA SER A 59 12.40 0.27 13.16
C SER A 59 12.96 1.20 12.07
N ARG A 60 14.23 1.60 12.20
CA ARG A 60 14.93 2.34 11.14
C ARG A 60 14.93 1.56 9.81
N GLN A 61 15.00 0.23 9.85
CA GLN A 61 14.89 -0.62 8.66
C GLN A 61 13.51 -0.50 7.98
N ALA A 62 12.43 -0.32 8.75
CA ALA A 62 11.11 -0.09 8.18
C ALA A 62 11.06 1.24 7.42
N ILE A 63 11.65 2.31 7.97
CA ILE A 63 11.79 3.61 7.26
C ILE A 63 12.53 3.43 5.94
N GLN A 64 13.68 2.74 5.95
CA GLN A 64 14.45 2.47 4.73
C GLN A 64 13.60 1.74 3.67
N LYS A 65 12.83 0.72 4.06
CA LYS A 65 11.92 0.02 3.14
C LYS A 65 10.83 0.94 2.60
N MET A 66 10.21 1.75 3.46
CA MET A 66 9.17 2.68 3.05
C MET A 66 9.68 3.76 2.07
N MET A 67 10.94 4.17 2.22
CA MET A 67 11.60 5.10 1.31
C MET A 67 12.03 4.47 -0.01
N ALA A 68 12.38 3.17 -0.02
CA ALA A 68 12.85 2.45 -1.20
C ALA A 68 11.73 1.85 -2.08
N CYS A 69 10.47 1.87 -1.61
CA CYS A 69 9.31 1.44 -2.39
C CYS A 69 8.99 2.38 -3.54
#